data_AF-A0A2R4TED5-F1
#
_entry.id   AF-A0A2R4TED5-F1
#
_cell.length_a   1.000
_cell.length_b   1.000
_cell.length_c   1.000
_cell.angle_alpha   90.00
_cell.angle_beta   90.00
_cell.angle_gamma   90.00
#
_symmetry.space_group_name_H-M   'P 1'
#
loop_
_entity.id
_entity.type
_entity.pdbx_description
1 polymer ?
#
loop_
_entity_poly.entity_id
_entity_poly.type
_entity_poly.pdbx_seq_one_letter_code
_entity_poly.pdbx_strand_id
1 'polypeptide(L)'
;MHGGPTVHHPGGGFQQWSVDLANTTGETCHNIHPVIIFTGRDRGLTADRITLEFYDDEAAVWRPADLETTSEDEVAGVLDDGIPGLVVPAKKSVTVKVRLALAPDTPPNQVTVNAAIVQRQGDDGDWVGESGDYRFAVLDDDGSGAGVTLDELATTGTGSLLRLGAALGVVLLGGGALVLTARRLRAWRR
;
A
#
# COMPACT_ATOMS: atom_id res chain seq x y z
N MET A 1 -2.23 -1.97 10.65
CA MET A 1 -0.86 -1.43 10.71
C MET A 1 -0.60 -0.95 12.12
N HIS A 2 0.59 -1.18 12.70
CA HIS A 2 0.90 -0.80 14.08
C HIS A 2 2.40 -0.59 14.34
N GLY A 3 2.73 -0.03 15.50
CA GLY A 3 4.10 0.12 16.01
C GLY A 3 4.91 1.28 15.41
N GLY A 4 4.38 1.97 14.39
CA GLY A 4 5.06 3.10 13.74
C GLY A 4 4.91 4.44 14.47
N PRO A 5 5.79 5.41 14.19
CA PRO A 5 5.74 6.74 14.78
C PRO A 5 4.68 7.63 14.11
N THR A 6 3.96 8.42 14.92
CA THR A 6 2.99 9.40 14.41
C THR A 6 3.63 10.57 13.66
N VAL A 7 4.97 10.67 13.65
CA VAL A 7 5.75 11.71 13.00
C VAL A 7 6.93 11.08 12.26
N HIS A 8 7.14 11.46 11.00
CA HIS A 8 8.33 11.15 10.23
C HIS A 8 9.05 12.44 9.84
N HIS A 9 10.36 12.48 10.03
CA HIS A 9 11.20 13.61 9.65
C HIS A 9 11.84 13.35 8.28
N PRO A 10 11.73 14.28 7.32
CA PRO A 10 12.54 14.25 6.08
C PRO A 10 14.02 14.05 6.40
N GLY A 11 14.68 13.11 5.73
CA GLY A 11 16.09 12.81 5.97
C GLY A 11 16.41 12.12 7.31
N GLY A 12 15.40 11.82 8.15
CA GLY A 12 15.57 11.20 9.47
C GLY A 12 15.94 9.71 9.48
N GLY A 13 16.20 9.11 8.32
CA GLY A 13 16.48 7.70 8.15
C GLY A 13 15.25 6.80 8.30
N PHE A 14 15.49 5.49 8.38
CA PHE A 14 14.42 4.49 8.43
C PHE A 14 13.73 4.41 9.79
N GLN A 15 12.40 4.44 9.77
CA GLN A 15 11.52 4.16 10.90
C GLN A 15 10.69 2.90 10.65
N GLN A 16 10.60 2.02 11.64
CA GLN A 16 10.00 0.69 11.50
C GLN A 16 8.55 0.65 11.97
N TRP A 17 7.77 -0.20 11.33
CA TRP A 17 6.38 -0.47 11.68
C TRP A 17 5.96 -1.85 11.14
N SER A 18 4.74 -2.27 11.45
CA SER A 18 4.25 -3.61 11.11
C SER A 18 2.91 -3.57 10.41
N VAL A 19 2.76 -4.46 9.42
CA VAL A 19 1.52 -4.69 8.67
C VAL A 19 1.01 -6.08 8.99
N ASP A 20 -0.18 -6.17 9.58
CA ASP A 20 -0.85 -7.44 9.81
C ASP A 20 -1.76 -7.76 8.63
N LEU A 21 -1.57 -8.93 8.04
CA LEU A 21 -2.38 -9.47 6.95
C LEU A 21 -3.25 -10.58 7.52
N ALA A 22 -4.55 -10.39 7.54
CA ALA A 22 -5.49 -11.36 8.10
C ALA A 22 -6.21 -12.13 6.99
N ASN A 23 -6.08 -13.45 6.99
CA ASN A 23 -6.89 -14.31 6.14
C ASN A 23 -8.18 -14.69 6.87
N THR A 24 -9.29 -14.10 6.44
CA THR A 24 -10.62 -14.35 7.01
C THR A 24 -11.34 -15.53 6.35
N THR A 25 -10.75 -16.15 5.31
CA THR A 25 -11.35 -17.26 4.57
C THR A 25 -11.12 -18.61 5.25
N GLY A 26 -11.73 -19.67 4.71
CA GLY A 26 -11.54 -21.05 5.18
C GLY A 26 -10.35 -21.77 4.55
N GLU A 27 -9.67 -21.16 3.59
CA GLU A 27 -8.60 -21.77 2.80
C GLU A 27 -7.28 -21.02 2.99
N THR A 28 -6.15 -21.68 2.74
CA THR A 28 -4.84 -21.01 2.78
C THR A 28 -4.67 -20.12 1.56
N CYS A 29 -4.32 -18.85 1.81
CA CYS A 29 -3.99 -17.91 0.75
C CYS A 29 -2.50 -18.02 0.43
N HIS A 30 -2.18 -18.28 -0.83
CA HIS A 30 -0.81 -18.32 -1.37
C HIS A 30 -0.59 -17.16 -2.34
N ASN A 31 0.68 -16.86 -2.63
CA ASN A 31 1.08 -15.84 -3.61
C ASN A 31 0.48 -14.46 -3.28
N ILE A 32 0.53 -14.12 -1.99
CA ILE A 32 0.02 -12.85 -1.49
C ILE A 32 1.11 -11.79 -1.61
N HIS A 33 0.80 -10.73 -2.35
CA HIS A 33 1.68 -9.58 -2.58
C HIS A 33 1.00 -8.33 -2.03
N PRO A 34 1.32 -7.93 -0.79
CA PRO A 34 0.74 -6.73 -0.19
C PRO A 34 1.12 -5.49 -0.98
N VAL A 35 0.15 -4.61 -1.19
CA VAL A 35 0.36 -3.28 -1.76
C VAL A 35 0.18 -2.26 -0.65
N ILE A 36 1.19 -1.42 -0.43
CA ILE A 36 1.15 -0.29 0.50
C ILE A 36 0.86 0.97 -0.30
N ILE A 37 -0.18 1.69 0.07
CA ILE A 37 -0.62 2.92 -0.58
C ILE A 37 -0.42 4.08 0.39
N PHE A 38 0.25 5.14 -0.06
CA PHE A 38 0.44 6.38 0.65
C PHE A 38 -0.36 7.49 -0.03
N THR A 39 -1.23 8.13 0.74
CA THR A 39 -2.02 9.28 0.28
C THR A 39 -1.63 10.50 1.11
N GLY A 40 -1.05 11.50 0.46
CA GLY A 40 -0.83 12.81 1.06
C GLY A 40 -2.12 13.62 1.11
N ARG A 41 -2.35 14.37 2.18
CA ARG A 41 -3.42 15.38 2.26
C ARG A 41 -3.14 16.52 1.26
N ASP A 42 -1.89 16.92 1.18
CA ASP A 42 -1.39 17.95 0.27
C ASP A 42 -0.56 17.31 -0.85
N ARG A 43 -0.35 18.04 -1.95
CA ARG A 43 0.49 17.55 -3.06
C ARG A 43 1.96 17.52 -2.69
N GLY A 44 2.73 16.72 -3.44
CA GLY A 44 4.19 16.67 -3.33
C GLY A 44 4.73 15.42 -2.63
N LEU A 45 3.87 14.46 -2.29
CA LEU A 45 4.31 13.12 -1.93
C LEU A 45 4.47 12.30 -3.23
N THR A 46 5.71 12.03 -3.64
CA THR A 46 6.03 11.29 -4.86
C THR A 46 6.91 10.08 -4.55
N ALA A 47 6.93 9.10 -5.45
CA ALA A 47 7.65 7.84 -5.25
C ALA A 47 9.15 8.03 -5.00
N ASP A 48 9.79 8.99 -5.68
CA ASP A 48 11.21 9.31 -5.51
C ASP A 48 11.55 9.90 -4.14
N ARG A 49 10.55 10.36 -3.39
CA ARG A 49 10.70 10.91 -2.03
C ARG A 49 10.51 9.87 -0.92
N ILE A 50 10.10 8.66 -1.27
CA ILE A 50 9.80 7.58 -0.35
C ILE A 50 10.79 6.45 -0.60
N THR A 51 11.37 5.92 0.48
CA THR A 51 12.02 4.61 0.44
C THR A 51 11.28 3.69 1.40
N LEU A 52 10.60 2.71 0.83
CA LEU A 52 9.89 1.67 1.56
C LEU A 52 10.65 0.35 1.42
N GLU A 53 10.87 -0.30 2.55
CA GLU A 53 11.44 -1.64 2.57
C GLU A 53 10.61 -2.57 3.47
N PHE A 54 10.60 -3.85 3.13
CA PHE A 54 9.98 -4.90 3.92
C PHE A 54 11.02 -5.94 4.32
N TYR A 55 10.80 -6.59 5.46
CA TYR A 55 11.69 -7.61 5.96
C TYR A 55 11.30 -8.97 5.39
N ASP A 56 12.23 -9.62 4.69
CA ASP A 56 12.14 -11.02 4.31
C ASP A 56 12.69 -11.85 5.48
N ASP A 57 11.79 -12.49 6.24
CA ASP A 57 12.17 -13.33 7.38
C ASP A 57 12.91 -14.61 6.95
N GLU A 58 12.72 -15.10 5.72
CA GLU A 58 13.41 -16.30 5.23
C GLU A 58 14.88 -16.00 4.92
N ALA A 59 15.13 -14.89 4.22
CA ALA A 59 16.49 -14.45 3.88
C ALA A 59 17.15 -13.58 4.96
N ALA A 60 16.41 -13.21 6.00
CA ALA A 60 16.83 -12.30 7.08
C ALA A 60 17.40 -10.96 6.56
N VAL A 61 16.75 -10.38 5.55
CA VAL A 61 17.20 -9.16 4.88
C VAL A 61 16.06 -8.17 4.66
N TRP A 62 16.39 -6.88 4.60
CA TRP A 62 15.46 -5.85 4.14
C TRP A 62 15.48 -5.75 2.62
N ARG A 63 14.31 -5.77 2.01
CA ARG A 63 14.13 -5.69 0.56
C ARG A 63 13.39 -4.41 0.18
N PRO A 64 13.79 -3.72 -0.89
CA PRO A 64 13.05 -2.56 -1.38
C PRO A 64 11.69 -2.99 -1.92
N ALA A 65 10.69 -2.13 -1.75
CA ALA A 65 9.46 -2.20 -2.52
C ALA A 65 9.58 -1.29 -3.75
N ASP A 66 9.10 -1.75 -4.89
CA ASP A 66 9.00 -0.93 -6.09
C ASP A 66 7.83 0.06 -5.92
N LEU A 67 8.12 1.35 -6.03
CA LEU A 67 7.17 2.44 -5.79
C LEU A 67 6.81 3.16 -7.09
N GLU A 68 5.53 3.47 -7.24
CA GLU A 68 4.99 4.26 -8.35
C GLU A 68 4.10 5.38 -7.82
N THR A 69 4.16 6.55 -8.47
CA THR A 69 3.19 7.63 -8.25
C THR A 69 2.03 7.48 -9.22
N THR A 70 0.81 7.34 -8.71
CA THR A 70 -0.42 7.20 -9.50
C THR A 70 -0.88 8.54 -10.06
N SER A 71 -1.83 8.52 -11.00
CA SER A 71 -2.44 9.74 -11.54
C SER A 71 -3.25 10.54 -10.52
N GLU A 72 -3.61 9.94 -9.39
CA GLU A 72 -4.37 10.56 -8.31
C GLU A 72 -3.44 11.17 -7.22
N ASP A 73 -2.15 11.36 -7.51
CA ASP A 73 -1.12 11.84 -6.58
C ASP A 73 -0.93 10.90 -5.36
N GLU A 74 -1.21 9.60 -5.51
CA GLU A 74 -0.93 8.57 -4.50
C GLU A 74 0.40 7.87 -4.80
N VAL A 75 1.09 7.36 -3.79
CA VAL A 75 2.26 6.48 -4.00
C VAL A 75 1.88 5.06 -3.64
N ALA A 76 2.00 4.13 -4.59
CA ALA A 76 1.72 2.71 -4.37
C ALA A 76 3.03 1.91 -4.41
N GLY A 77 3.18 0.97 -3.49
CA GLY A 77 4.33 0.09 -3.39
C GLY A 77 3.95 -1.37 -3.23
N VAL A 78 4.41 -2.24 -4.11
CA VAL A 78 4.19 -3.68 -3.95
C VAL A 78 5.33 -4.26 -3.13
N LEU A 79 5.01 -5.02 -2.08
CA LEU A 79 6.00 -5.78 -1.31
C LEU A 79 6.39 -7.06 -2.07
N ASP A 80 7.01 -6.86 -3.23
CA ASP A 80 7.39 -7.89 -4.19
C ASP A 80 8.75 -7.50 -4.82
N ASP A 81 9.83 -8.06 -4.26
CA ASP A 81 11.20 -7.94 -4.79
C ASP A 81 11.56 -9.25 -5.53
N GLY A 82 10.62 -9.76 -6.34
CA GLY A 82 10.76 -11.02 -7.09
C GLY A 82 10.65 -12.27 -6.21
N ILE A 83 10.04 -12.15 -5.03
CA ILE A 83 9.82 -13.28 -4.11
C ILE A 83 8.51 -14.02 -4.47
N PRO A 84 8.34 -15.32 -4.11
CA PRO A 84 7.12 -16.08 -4.44
C PRO A 84 5.80 -15.58 -3.82
N GLY A 85 5.83 -14.47 -3.08
CA GLY A 85 4.71 -13.95 -2.29
C GLY A 85 4.53 -14.67 -0.95
N LEU A 86 3.73 -14.06 -0.08
CA LEU A 86 3.46 -14.55 1.27
C LEU A 86 2.42 -15.69 1.27
N VAL A 87 2.49 -16.52 2.30
CA VAL A 87 1.47 -17.53 2.62
C VAL A 87 0.75 -17.12 3.90
N VAL A 88 -0.57 -16.97 3.82
CA VAL A 88 -1.42 -16.62 4.97
C VAL A 88 -2.38 -17.79 5.24
N PRO A 89 -2.16 -18.60 6.31
CA PRO A 89 -3.01 -19.75 6.59
C PRO A 89 -4.47 -19.36 6.86
N ALA A 90 -5.39 -20.29 6.59
CA ALA A 90 -6.81 -20.10 6.85
C ALA A 90 -7.09 -19.61 8.28
N LYS A 91 -7.90 -18.56 8.42
CA LYS A 91 -8.28 -17.96 9.72
C LYS A 91 -7.09 -17.49 10.57
N LYS A 92 -5.92 -17.23 9.97
CA LYS A 92 -4.72 -16.73 10.65
C LYS A 92 -4.32 -15.35 10.12
N SER A 93 -3.44 -14.70 10.87
CA SER A 93 -2.76 -13.49 10.46
C SER A 93 -1.26 -13.72 10.37
N VAL A 94 -0.60 -13.03 9.45
CA VAL A 94 0.86 -12.90 9.40
C VAL A 94 1.23 -11.44 9.56
N THR A 95 2.37 -11.16 10.18
CA THR A 95 2.87 -9.80 10.37
C THR A 95 4.10 -9.59 9.51
N VAL A 96 4.07 -8.57 8.66
CA VAL A 96 5.20 -8.14 7.83
C VAL A 96 5.82 -6.91 8.48
N LYS A 97 7.11 -6.98 8.80
CA LYS A 97 7.86 -5.80 9.25
C LYS A 97 8.20 -4.95 8.03
N VAL A 98 7.95 -3.65 8.15
CA VAL A 98 8.26 -2.66 7.13
C VAL A 98 9.04 -1.51 7.74
N ARG A 99 9.79 -0.78 6.91
CA ARG A 99 10.47 0.44 7.31
C ARG A 99 10.38 1.50 6.22
N LEU A 100 10.24 2.75 6.64
CA LEU A 100 10.06 3.91 5.77
C LEU A 100 11.14 4.94 6.07
N ALA A 101 11.77 5.47 5.03
CA ALA A 101 12.55 6.69 5.07
C ALA A 101 11.99 7.71 4.07
N LEU A 102 12.09 9.00 4.42
CA LEU A 102 11.69 10.11 3.57
C LEU A 102 12.94 10.83 3.04
N ALA A 103 12.91 11.23 1.77
CA ALA A 103 13.94 12.07 1.19
C ALA A 103 14.02 13.41 1.95
N PRO A 104 15.21 14.03 2.09
CA PRO A 104 15.37 15.29 2.83
C PRO A 104 14.52 16.45 2.31
N ASP A 105 14.16 16.47 1.03
CA ASP A 105 13.35 17.52 0.41
C ASP A 105 11.83 17.22 0.44
N THR A 106 11.41 16.20 1.19
CA THR A 106 9.99 15.85 1.31
C THR A 106 9.23 16.99 2.00
N PRO A 107 8.21 17.60 1.36
CA PRO A 107 7.49 18.71 1.94
C PRO A 107 6.62 18.26 3.13
N PRO A 108 6.28 19.17 4.06
CA PRO A 108 5.34 18.89 5.13
C PRO A 108 3.99 18.38 4.59
N ASN A 109 3.42 17.39 5.25
CA ASN A 109 2.18 16.75 4.81
C ASN A 109 1.54 15.95 5.96
N GLN A 110 0.27 15.61 5.82
CA GLN A 110 -0.36 14.53 6.57
C GLN A 110 -0.54 13.34 5.64
N VAL A 111 0.08 12.21 5.97
CA VAL A 111 0.05 11.00 5.14
C VAL A 111 -0.85 9.96 5.78
N THR A 112 -1.79 9.45 4.99
CA THR A 112 -2.53 8.24 5.31
C THR A 112 -1.92 7.08 4.56
N VAL A 113 -1.69 5.97 5.25
CA VAL A 113 -1.16 4.73 4.71
C VAL A 113 -2.20 3.65 4.85
N ASN A 114 -2.42 2.93 3.75
CA ASN A 114 -3.29 1.78 3.70
C ASN A 114 -2.53 0.60 3.08
N ALA A 115 -2.80 -0.62 3.53
CA ALA A 115 -2.32 -1.83 2.88
C ALA A 115 -3.51 -2.57 2.32
N ALA A 116 -3.44 -2.91 1.05
CA ALA A 116 -4.43 -3.75 0.41
C ALA A 116 -3.75 -5.01 -0.13
N ILE A 117 -4.48 -6.11 -0.11
CA ILE A 117 -3.93 -7.44 -0.40
C ILE A 117 -4.36 -7.85 -1.79
N VAL A 118 -3.38 -8.05 -2.68
CA VAL A 118 -3.59 -8.63 -3.99
C VAL A 118 -3.10 -10.08 -3.96
N GLN A 119 -3.98 -11.01 -4.33
CA GLN A 119 -3.60 -12.38 -4.61
C GLN A 119 -3.37 -12.53 -6.11
N ARG A 120 -2.12 -12.75 -6.53
CA ARG A 120 -1.83 -13.03 -7.95
C ARG A 120 -2.29 -14.44 -8.32
N GLN A 121 -3.10 -14.56 -9.37
CA GLN A 121 -3.38 -15.80 -10.10
C GLN A 121 -2.85 -15.65 -11.53
N GLY A 122 -1.58 -16.00 -11.75
CA GLY A 122 -0.91 -15.75 -13.02
C GLY A 122 -0.61 -14.26 -13.21
N ASP A 123 -0.93 -13.72 -14.39
CA ASP A 123 -0.73 -12.30 -14.72
C ASP A 123 -1.83 -11.39 -14.15
N ASP A 124 -2.94 -11.96 -13.68
CA ASP A 124 -4.07 -11.26 -13.08
C ASP A 124 -4.05 -11.39 -11.55
N GLY A 125 -4.73 -10.48 -10.84
CA GLY A 125 -4.81 -10.50 -9.38
C GLY A 125 -6.20 -10.16 -8.86
N ASP A 126 -6.69 -10.95 -7.91
CA ASP A 126 -7.92 -10.67 -7.17
C ASP A 126 -7.59 -9.92 -5.88
N TRP A 127 -8.35 -8.87 -5.59
CA TRP A 127 -8.28 -8.14 -4.33
C TRP A 127 -8.97 -8.94 -3.21
N VAL A 128 -8.21 -9.31 -2.18
CA VAL A 128 -8.69 -10.27 -1.14
C VAL A 128 -8.80 -9.66 0.26
N GLY A 129 -8.40 -8.40 0.46
CA GLY A 129 -8.58 -7.70 1.74
C GLY A 129 -7.90 -6.33 1.80
N GLU A 130 -8.25 -5.54 2.83
CA GLU A 130 -7.70 -4.21 3.12
C GLU A 130 -7.36 -4.12 4.62
N SER A 131 -6.29 -3.40 4.95
CA SER A 131 -5.90 -3.10 6.32
C SER A 131 -6.58 -1.82 6.81
N GLY A 132 -6.69 -1.63 8.13
CA GLY A 132 -7.06 -0.32 8.67
C GLY A 132 -5.96 0.74 8.46
N ASP A 133 -6.39 1.99 8.33
CA ASP A 133 -5.52 3.14 8.07
C ASP A 133 -4.47 3.38 9.18
N TYR A 134 -3.26 3.71 8.75
CA TYR A 134 -2.21 4.30 9.58
C TYR A 134 -1.97 5.75 9.15
N ARG A 135 -1.80 6.67 10.10
CA ARG A 135 -1.62 8.10 9.79
C ARG A 135 -0.38 8.65 10.49
N PHE A 136 0.39 9.45 9.77
CA PHE A 136 1.53 10.17 10.33
C PHE A 136 1.66 11.57 9.73
N ALA A 137 2.31 12.46 10.47
CA ALA A 137 2.70 13.78 9.98
C ALA A 137 4.12 13.74 9.42
N VAL A 138 4.34 14.47 8.32
CA VAL A 138 5.65 14.90 7.84
C VAL A 138 5.80 16.35 8.26
N LEU A 139 6.79 16.63 9.11
CA LEU A 139 7.09 17.97 9.59
C LEU A 139 8.21 18.60 8.76
N ASP A 140 8.26 19.93 8.71
CA ASP A 140 9.46 20.64 8.26
C ASP A 140 10.59 20.54 9.31
N ASP A 141 11.77 21.04 8.91
CA ASP A 141 12.98 21.07 9.73
C ASP A 141 12.82 21.87 11.03
N ASP A 142 11.84 22.80 11.08
CA ASP A 142 11.54 23.63 12.25
C ASP A 142 10.49 22.98 13.18
N GLY A 143 10.05 21.76 12.86
CA GLY A 143 8.99 21.05 13.58
C GLY A 143 7.60 21.63 13.35
N SER A 144 7.47 22.54 12.39
CA SER A 144 6.22 23.10 11.89
C SER A 144 5.67 22.17 10.80
N GLY A 145 4.38 21.90 10.80
CA GLY A 145 3.80 20.98 9.82
C GLY A 145 2.33 20.76 10.05
N ALA A 146 1.67 20.09 9.09
CA ALA A 146 0.30 19.64 9.27
C ALA A 146 0.29 18.62 10.43
N GLY A 147 -0.07 19.08 11.63
CA GLY A 147 -0.30 18.19 12.76
C GLY A 147 -1.28 17.07 12.35
N VAL A 148 -1.14 15.89 12.94
CA VAL A 148 -2.13 14.83 12.74
C VAL A 148 -3.44 15.31 13.36
N THR A 149 -4.33 15.90 12.56
CA THR A 149 -5.69 16.23 12.97
C THR A 149 -6.46 14.92 13.08
N LEU A 150 -6.71 14.48 14.32
CA LEU A 150 -7.56 13.32 14.59
C LEU A 150 -9.07 13.63 14.45
N ASP A 151 -9.43 14.92 14.32
CA ASP A 151 -10.81 15.38 14.21
C ASP A 151 -11.22 15.66 12.76
N GLU A 152 -11.71 14.63 12.08
CA GLU A 152 -12.87 14.75 11.21
C GLU A 152 -13.71 13.47 11.29
N LEU A 153 -14.16 13.16 12.51
CA LEU A 153 -15.24 12.19 12.80
C LEU A 153 -16.59 12.73 12.27
N ALA A 154 -16.70 13.02 10.98
CA ALA A 154 -17.96 13.30 10.30
C ALA A 154 -17.81 13.27 8.77
N THR A 155 -17.24 12.21 8.19
CA THR A 155 -17.62 11.79 6.83
C THR A 155 -17.73 10.27 6.84
N THR A 156 -18.94 9.84 7.20
CA THR A 156 -19.61 8.59 6.82
C THR A 156 -18.74 7.48 6.22
N GLY A 157 -18.72 6.35 6.92
CA GLY A 157 -18.52 5.05 6.29
C GLY A 157 -19.37 4.93 5.01
N THR A 158 -18.88 4.14 4.05
CA THR A 158 -19.25 4.00 2.61
C THR A 158 -18.39 4.75 1.56
N GLY A 159 -17.32 5.44 1.96
CA GLY A 159 -16.45 6.16 0.99
C GLY A 159 -15.26 5.41 0.36
N SER A 160 -14.82 4.24 0.87
CA SER A 160 -13.60 3.57 0.36
C SER A 160 -13.85 2.71 -0.90
N LEU A 161 -15.08 2.22 -1.10
CA LEU A 161 -15.37 1.24 -2.17
C LEU A 161 -15.54 1.82 -3.59
N LEU A 162 -15.35 3.14 -3.79
CA LEU A 162 -15.61 3.79 -5.08
C LEU A 162 -14.45 4.64 -5.63
N ARG A 163 -13.27 4.65 -4.99
CA ARG A 163 -12.08 5.30 -5.57
C ARG A 163 -11.04 4.35 -6.18
N LEU A 164 -11.15 3.04 -5.95
CA LEU A 164 -10.35 2.02 -6.67
C LEU A 164 -10.86 1.71 -8.09
N GLY A 165 -11.62 2.63 -8.70
CA GLY A 165 -12.26 2.45 -10.00
C GLY A 165 -11.41 2.76 -11.23
N ALA A 166 -10.13 3.16 -11.08
CA ALA A 166 -9.33 3.63 -12.21
C ALA A 166 -7.85 3.26 -12.18
N ALA A 167 -7.46 2.09 -11.65
CA ALA A 167 -6.14 1.51 -11.93
C ALA A 167 -6.24 0.49 -13.09
N LEU A 168 -6.71 0.93 -14.25
CA LEU A 168 -6.49 0.23 -15.51
C LEU A 168 -5.23 0.82 -16.15
N GLY A 169 -4.09 0.15 -16.00
CA GLY A 169 -2.95 0.39 -16.89
C GLY A 169 -1.55 0.21 -16.28
N VAL A 170 -0.98 -0.98 -16.54
CA VAL A 170 0.45 -1.23 -16.72
C VAL A 170 1.32 -1.34 -15.45
N VAL A 171 1.29 -2.53 -14.84
CA VAL A 171 2.56 -3.21 -14.47
C VAL A 171 2.70 -4.41 -15.41
N LEU A 172 3.00 -4.10 -16.67
CA LEU A 172 3.40 -5.08 -17.69
C LEU A 172 4.87 -4.85 -18.02
N LEU A 173 5.75 -5.57 -17.34
CA LEU A 173 7.07 -5.87 -17.89
C LEU A 173 7.23 -7.38 -17.94
N GLY A 174 6.61 -7.95 -18.97
CA GLY A 174 6.64 -9.38 -19.24
C GLY A 174 6.00 -9.80 -20.56
N GLY A 175 6.21 -9.03 -21.64
CA GLY A 175 6.10 -9.47 -23.04
C GLY A 175 4.84 -10.20 -23.53
N GLY A 176 4.02 -9.52 -24.34
CA GLY A 176 3.10 -10.18 -25.27
C GLY A 176 1.82 -9.39 -25.55
N ALA A 177 1.72 -8.81 -26.73
CA ALA A 177 0.52 -8.11 -27.19
C ALA A 177 -0.68 -9.07 -27.35
N LEU A 178 -1.89 -8.65 -26.93
CA LEU A 178 -3.12 -8.84 -27.72
C LEU A 178 -4.32 -8.07 -27.14
N VAL A 179 -4.88 -7.21 -27.98
CA VAL A 179 -6.20 -6.58 -27.86
C VAL A 179 -7.28 -7.65 -27.94
N LEU A 180 -8.26 -7.68 -27.01
CA LEU A 180 -9.63 -8.05 -27.35
C LEU A 180 -10.68 -7.33 -26.47
N THR A 181 -11.64 -6.75 -27.18
CA THR A 181 -12.82 -6.01 -26.72
C THR A 181 -13.86 -6.89 -26.02
N ALA A 182 -14.33 -6.49 -24.83
CA ALA A 182 -15.49 -7.11 -24.19
C ALA A 182 -16.79 -6.37 -24.53
N ARG A 183 -17.48 -6.85 -25.58
CA ARG A 183 -18.90 -6.61 -25.76
C ARG A 183 -19.68 -7.31 -24.65
N ARG A 184 -20.41 -6.51 -23.87
CA ARG A 184 -21.71 -6.80 -23.21
C ARG A 184 -22.02 -8.26 -22.87
N LEU A 185 -22.23 -8.55 -21.58
CA LEU A 185 -23.37 -9.39 -21.16
C LEU A 185 -23.94 -8.91 -19.81
N ARG A 186 -25.07 -8.19 -19.92
CA ARG A 186 -26.12 -8.15 -18.90
C ARG A 186 -26.83 -9.50 -18.91
N ALA A 187 -26.81 -10.21 -17.79
CA ALA A 187 -27.86 -11.09 -17.26
C ALA A 187 -27.15 -11.96 -16.22
N TRP A 188 -27.50 -11.87 -14.94
CA TRP A 188 -28.60 -12.70 -14.45
C TRP A 188 -29.31 -12.04 -13.27
N ARG A 189 -30.61 -11.82 -13.45
CA ARG A 189 -31.62 -11.80 -12.40
C ARG A 189 -32.46 -13.05 -12.59
N ARG A 190 -32.49 -13.90 -11.57
CA ARG A 190 -33.60 -14.71 -11.03
C ARG A 190 -33.10 -16.08 -10.60
#